data_AF-A0A433PRF7-F1
#
_entry.id   AF-A0A433PRF7-F1
#
_cell.length_a   1.000
_cell.length_b   1.000
_cell.length_c   1.000
_cell.angle_alpha   90.00
_cell.angle_beta   90.00
_cell.angle_gamma   90.00
#
_symmetry.space_group_name_H-M   'P 1'
#
loop_
_entity.id
_entity.type
_entity.pdbx_description
1 polymer ?
#
loop_
_entity_poly.entity_id
_entity_poly.type
_entity_poly.pdbx_seq_one_letter_code
_entity_poly.pdbx_strand_id
1 'polypeptide(L)'
;MLLVVDATKGVQTQTAECLVIGEITADKMIVVLNKIDLYPESIRKTKTDKMIAGLQKTLSTTKFRDAPILPISANVGAVDVLNNTSLTPQVENIDSLIQALRDTIRVPERTSSGDFLFAIDHCFAIKGHGTVMTGTVLKGGVAVGDVSTEFEVFSCKKKKDNANDGVFNFIPPASSMCSLWLQTIEIANMTKKKVKSMQMFKKPVQKAFQGDRVGICVTQFDSDTFERGLAFTPGTVRVLYAAIASATKVRFFKGTCASKSKLHVTVGHHTVMATVTFFSMSRTSSLPDQATVPNESTNFNPTISYEYQTELSETLQWILLEFETPVECPLNALVIGSKLDTDIHANVCRIAFHGTVRHPMTSKGYREEELSKFKIFKWKERIGAVDRLVDERTIIGKNLFKKDTNIEKFLRMEIRLSTGTIGHIESSFGKNGKFKVYFPSGVGDEVMALYGGKKGGNKETGASSTAGPVTLVLRFKKFLYDKEKRMVQD
;
A
#
# COMPACT_ATOMS: atom_id res chain seq x y z
N MET A 1 7.46 5.25 -21.01
CA MET A 1 6.77 6.45 -20.47
C MET A 1 7.49 7.71 -20.96
N LEU A 2 6.75 8.74 -21.39
CA LEU A 2 7.31 10.08 -21.61
C LEU A 2 7.10 10.90 -20.33
N LEU A 3 8.17 11.38 -19.70
CA LEU A 3 8.10 12.30 -18.58
C LEU A 3 8.34 13.71 -19.08
N VAL A 4 7.28 14.51 -19.18
CA VAL A 4 7.36 15.90 -19.65
C VAL A 4 7.70 16.81 -18.47
N VAL A 5 8.76 17.60 -18.62
CA VAL A 5 9.24 18.57 -17.63
C VAL A 5 9.26 19.94 -18.28
N ASP A 6 8.76 20.95 -17.57
CA ASP A 6 8.85 22.34 -18.02
C ASP A 6 10.28 22.85 -17.83
N ALA A 7 10.91 23.35 -18.90
CA ALA A 7 12.27 23.87 -18.85
C ALA A 7 12.44 24.99 -17.82
N THR A 8 11.43 25.85 -17.66
CA THR A 8 11.52 27.02 -16.78
C THR A 8 11.36 26.67 -15.30
N LYS A 9 10.48 25.70 -14.99
CA LYS A 9 10.11 25.34 -13.61
C LYS A 9 10.87 24.12 -13.08
N GLY A 10 11.35 23.28 -13.98
CA GLY A 10 12.00 22.03 -13.65
C GLY A 10 11.08 21.00 -12.99
N VAL A 11 11.64 20.17 -12.10
CA VAL A 11 10.93 19.07 -11.46
C VAL A 11 9.96 19.62 -10.41
N GLN A 12 8.67 19.53 -10.69
CA GLN A 12 7.61 19.87 -9.74
C GLN A 12 7.18 18.64 -8.94
N THR A 13 6.34 18.83 -7.91
CA THR A 13 5.84 17.75 -7.05
C THR A 13 5.16 16.65 -7.85
N GLN A 14 4.32 17.01 -8.83
CA GLN A 14 3.65 16.04 -9.71
C GLN A 14 4.64 15.32 -10.64
N THR A 15 5.70 16.00 -11.11
CA THR A 15 6.76 15.37 -11.90
C THR A 15 7.48 14.29 -11.09
N ALA A 16 7.74 14.55 -9.81
CA ALA A 16 8.34 13.57 -8.91
C ALA A 16 7.39 12.38 -8.64
N GLU A 17 6.09 12.62 -8.44
CA GLU A 17 5.10 11.55 -8.31
C GLU A 17 4.98 10.70 -9.60
N CYS A 18 5.00 11.34 -10.77
CA CYS A 18 5.00 10.64 -12.06
C CYS A 18 6.28 9.82 -12.26
N LEU A 19 7.44 10.32 -11.82
CA LEU A 19 8.69 9.57 -11.84
C LEU A 19 8.60 8.31 -10.98
N VAL A 20 8.03 8.41 -9.76
CA VAL A 20 7.78 7.26 -8.89
C VAL A 20 6.84 6.24 -9.55
N ILE A 21 5.73 6.70 -10.14
CA ILE A 21 4.80 5.80 -10.84
C ILE A 21 5.51 5.13 -12.02
N GLY A 22 6.35 5.85 -12.76
CA GLY A 22 7.19 5.30 -13.82
C GLY A 22 8.14 4.23 -13.28
N GLU A 23 8.80 4.47 -12.14
CA GLU A 23 9.68 3.50 -11.50
C GLU A 23 8.95 2.20 -11.14
N ILE A 24 7.68 2.30 -10.78
CA ILE A 24 6.88 1.14 -10.39
C ILE A 24 6.31 0.40 -11.61
N THR A 25 5.89 1.13 -12.65
CA THR A 25 5.01 0.59 -13.71
C THR A 25 5.64 0.47 -15.09
N ALA A 26 6.66 1.26 -15.41
CA ALA A 26 7.19 1.37 -16.77
C ALA A 26 8.62 0.83 -16.87
N ASP A 27 8.95 0.10 -17.94
CA ASP A 27 10.31 -0.45 -18.11
C ASP A 27 11.31 0.59 -18.60
N LYS A 28 10.86 1.49 -19.49
CA LYS A 28 11.68 2.54 -20.10
C LYS A 28 11.02 3.91 -19.96
N MET A 29 11.86 4.92 -19.83
CA MET A 29 11.47 6.33 -19.76
C MET A 29 12.26 7.15 -20.77
N ILE A 30 11.61 8.17 -21.34
CA ILE A 30 12.25 9.27 -22.06
C ILE A 30 11.81 10.54 -21.36
N VAL A 31 12.76 11.41 -21.01
CA VAL A 31 12.45 12.69 -20.39
C VAL A 31 12.42 13.76 -21.48
N VAL A 32 11.34 14.52 -21.50
CA VAL A 32 11.09 15.56 -22.50
C VAL A 32 11.11 16.90 -21.80
N LEU A 33 12.11 17.73 -22.09
CA LEU A 33 12.22 19.08 -21.56
C LEU A 33 11.50 20.04 -22.51
N ASN A 34 10.27 20.40 -22.17
CA ASN A 34 9.39 21.22 -23.01
C ASN A 34 9.55 22.72 -22.69
N LYS A 35 9.18 23.58 -23.65
CA LYS A 35 9.19 25.05 -23.55
C LYS A 35 10.58 25.68 -23.50
N ILE A 36 11.52 25.17 -24.30
CA ILE A 36 12.87 25.73 -24.39
C ILE A 36 12.90 27.11 -25.09
N ASP A 37 11.85 27.42 -25.86
CA ASP A 37 11.61 28.70 -26.51
C ASP A 37 11.53 29.87 -25.52
N LEU A 38 11.01 29.62 -24.31
CA LEU A 38 10.94 30.62 -23.25
C LEU A 38 12.30 31.08 -22.71
N TYR A 39 13.39 30.36 -23.02
CA TYR A 39 14.72 30.86 -22.72
C TYR A 39 15.17 31.86 -23.80
N PRO A 40 15.78 33.00 -23.40
CA PRO A 40 16.38 33.92 -24.35
C PRO A 40 17.42 33.20 -25.20
N GLU A 41 17.42 33.44 -26.51
CA GLU A 41 18.25 32.73 -27.49
C GLU A 41 19.74 32.72 -27.14
N SER A 42 20.25 33.85 -26.60
CA SER A 42 21.64 34.01 -26.19
C SER A 42 22.10 33.04 -25.10
N ILE A 43 21.19 32.59 -24.22
CA ILE A 43 21.52 31.73 -23.07
C ILE A 43 20.78 30.39 -23.10
N ARG A 44 19.98 30.12 -24.13
CA ARG A 44 19.12 28.94 -24.25
C ARG A 44 19.90 27.65 -24.13
N LYS A 45 21.01 27.50 -24.88
CA LYS A 45 21.85 26.29 -24.85
C LYS A 45 22.42 26.03 -23.46
N THR A 46 23.10 27.02 -22.88
CA THR A 46 23.72 26.91 -21.55
C THR A 46 22.71 26.57 -20.45
N LYS A 47 21.51 27.19 -20.46
CA LYS A 47 20.45 26.87 -19.49
C LYS A 47 19.88 25.47 -19.69
N THR A 48 19.67 25.07 -20.94
CA THR A 48 19.16 23.74 -21.30
C THR A 48 20.13 22.66 -20.84
N ASP A 49 21.43 22.81 -21.11
CA ASP A 49 22.47 21.86 -20.72
C ASP A 49 22.57 21.73 -19.20
N LYS A 50 22.50 22.87 -18.48
CA LYS A 50 22.47 22.89 -17.01
C LYS A 50 21.25 22.14 -16.46
N MET A 51 20.08 22.30 -17.08
CA MET A 51 18.85 21.63 -16.67
C MET A 51 18.91 20.12 -16.96
N ILE A 52 19.46 19.73 -18.11
CA ILE A 52 19.70 18.33 -18.46
C ILE A 52 20.63 17.66 -17.43
N ALA A 53 21.74 18.29 -17.07
CA ALA A 53 22.66 17.77 -16.05
C ALA A 53 21.98 17.61 -14.68
N GLY A 54 21.10 18.54 -14.29
CA GLY A 54 20.29 18.43 -13.07
C GLY A 54 19.31 17.27 -13.09
N LEU A 55 18.66 17.02 -14.23
CA LEU A 55 17.75 15.87 -14.41
C LEU A 55 18.52 14.55 -14.40
N GLN A 56 19.67 14.46 -15.07
CA GLN A 56 20.54 13.28 -15.04
C GLN A 56 20.95 12.92 -13.60
N LYS A 57 21.31 13.92 -12.79
CA LYS A 57 21.61 13.71 -11.36
C LYS A 57 20.40 13.15 -10.60
N THR A 58 19.19 13.65 -10.88
CA THR A 58 17.96 13.16 -10.24
C THR A 58 17.68 11.69 -10.63
N LEU A 59 17.80 11.39 -11.92
CA LEU A 59 17.57 10.05 -12.47
C LEU A 59 18.63 9.02 -12.07
N SER A 60 19.85 9.46 -11.73
CA SER A 60 20.96 8.56 -11.34
C SER A 60 20.62 7.61 -10.19
N THR A 61 19.70 8.01 -9.31
CA THR A 61 19.24 7.22 -8.16
C THR A 61 18.13 6.21 -8.50
N THR A 62 17.60 6.29 -9.72
CA THR A 62 16.43 5.56 -10.19
C THR A 62 16.83 4.47 -11.18
N LYS A 63 15.88 3.61 -11.56
CA LYS A 63 16.11 2.62 -12.62
C LYS A 63 16.29 3.24 -14.03
N PHE A 64 16.06 4.55 -14.17
CA PHE A 64 16.11 5.30 -15.42
C PHE A 64 17.37 6.16 -15.56
N ARG A 65 18.48 5.78 -14.92
CA ARG A 65 19.75 6.53 -14.97
C ARG A 65 20.25 6.83 -16.40
N ASP A 66 19.97 5.92 -17.34
CA ASP A 66 20.40 5.99 -18.74
C ASP A 66 19.28 6.50 -19.68
N ALA A 67 18.21 7.08 -19.14
CA ALA A 67 17.08 7.56 -19.94
C ALA A 67 17.47 8.79 -20.79
N PRO A 68 17.11 8.82 -22.09
CA PRO A 68 17.39 9.97 -22.94
C PRO A 68 16.59 11.19 -22.48
N ILE A 69 17.24 12.35 -22.49
CA ILE A 69 16.64 13.64 -22.14
C ILE A 69 16.68 14.54 -23.38
N LEU A 70 15.50 14.93 -23.87
CA LEU A 70 15.37 15.67 -25.13
C LEU A 70 14.72 17.05 -24.92
N PRO A 71 15.40 18.14 -25.30
CA PRO A 71 14.83 19.48 -25.29
C PRO A 71 13.97 19.72 -26.53
N ILE A 72 12.69 20.08 -26.33
CA ILE A 72 11.74 20.38 -27.41
C ILE A 72 10.93 21.64 -27.09
N SER A 73 10.33 22.22 -28.14
CA SER A 73 9.25 23.21 -28.01
C SER A 73 8.04 22.69 -28.77
N ALA A 74 7.04 22.17 -28.06
CA ALA A 74 5.85 21.62 -28.70
C ALA A 74 4.88 22.68 -29.25
N ASN A 75 4.99 23.92 -28.79
CA ASN A 75 4.20 25.05 -29.27
C ASN A 75 4.99 26.35 -29.02
N VAL A 76 5.82 26.73 -30.00
CA VAL A 76 6.66 27.94 -29.92
C VAL A 76 5.77 29.17 -29.98
N GLY A 77 5.98 30.11 -29.05
CA GLY A 77 5.30 31.42 -29.12
C GLY A 77 3.78 31.34 -28.89
N ALA A 78 3.29 30.32 -28.17
CA ALA A 78 1.87 30.15 -27.88
C ALA A 78 1.18 31.41 -27.28
N VAL A 79 1.96 32.24 -26.57
CA VAL A 79 1.50 33.52 -26.00
C VAL A 79 1.31 34.59 -27.08
N ASP A 80 2.15 34.58 -28.13
CA ASP A 80 2.09 35.53 -29.24
C ASP A 80 1.03 35.13 -30.28
N VAL A 81 0.80 33.82 -30.47
CA VAL A 81 -0.26 33.27 -31.34
C VAL A 81 -1.66 33.61 -30.81
N LEU A 82 -1.86 33.66 -29.49
CA LEU A 82 -3.13 34.09 -28.88
C LEU A 82 -3.45 35.57 -29.15
N ASN A 83 -2.41 36.40 -29.36
CA ASN A 83 -2.55 37.84 -29.62
C ASN A 83 -2.56 38.18 -31.12
N ASN A 84 -2.11 37.28 -32.00
CA ASN A 84 -2.09 37.46 -33.45
C ASN A 84 -2.57 36.20 -34.18
N THR A 85 -3.76 36.28 -34.77
CA THR A 85 -4.55 35.17 -35.36
C THR A 85 -3.94 34.50 -36.60
N SER A 86 -2.69 34.82 -36.97
CA SER A 86 -2.08 34.43 -38.26
C SER A 86 -0.78 33.63 -38.13
N LEU A 87 -0.34 33.30 -36.91
CA LEU A 87 0.88 32.50 -36.70
C LEU A 87 0.52 31.02 -36.57
N THR A 88 1.06 30.19 -37.47
CA THR A 88 0.98 28.74 -37.35
C THR A 88 1.79 28.30 -36.12
N PRO A 89 1.29 27.36 -35.30
CA PRO A 89 2.04 26.83 -34.17
C PRO A 89 3.30 26.14 -34.69
N GLN A 90 4.45 26.77 -34.48
CA GLN A 90 5.74 26.21 -34.85
C GLN A 90 6.19 25.22 -33.77
N VAL A 91 6.82 24.15 -34.23
CA VAL A 91 7.35 23.08 -33.37
C VAL A 91 8.84 22.96 -33.57
N GLU A 92 9.59 22.83 -32.48
CA GLU A 92 11.04 22.65 -32.52
C GLU A 92 11.43 21.27 -31.99
N ASN A 93 12.36 20.61 -32.70
CA ASN A 93 13.01 19.35 -32.31
C ASN A 93 12.08 18.13 -32.11
N ILE A 94 10.89 18.11 -32.71
CA ILE A 94 9.99 16.95 -32.64
C ILE A 94 10.57 15.73 -33.38
N ASP A 95 11.27 15.92 -34.49
CA ASP A 95 11.85 14.79 -35.25
C ASP A 95 12.86 13.99 -34.42
N SER A 96 13.66 14.68 -33.59
CA SER A 96 14.58 14.03 -32.65
C SER A 96 13.84 13.21 -31.59
N LEU A 97 12.68 13.67 -31.12
CA LEU A 97 11.83 12.91 -30.21
C LEU A 97 11.24 11.68 -30.88
N ILE A 98 10.77 11.80 -32.12
CA ILE A 98 10.25 10.65 -32.89
C ILE A 98 11.36 9.62 -33.10
N GLN A 99 12.57 10.06 -33.42
CA GLN A 99 13.71 9.17 -33.58
C GLN A 99 14.06 8.44 -32.28
N ALA A 100 14.16 9.16 -31.16
CA ALA A 100 14.43 8.55 -29.86
C ALA A 100 13.31 7.60 -29.40
N LEU A 101 12.05 7.89 -29.73
CA LEU A 101 10.94 6.98 -29.50
C LEU A 101 11.14 5.68 -30.29
N ARG A 102 11.49 5.75 -31.58
CA ARG A 102 11.78 4.55 -32.39
C ARG A 102 12.94 3.73 -31.83
N ASP A 103 14.01 4.40 -31.37
CA ASP A 103 15.21 3.73 -30.86
C ASP A 103 15.00 3.12 -29.45
N THR A 104 14.14 3.76 -28.64
CA THR A 104 13.90 3.34 -27.26
C THR A 104 12.80 2.29 -27.14
N ILE A 105 11.72 2.42 -27.93
CA ILE A 105 10.56 1.52 -27.84
C ILE A 105 10.97 0.10 -28.23
N ARG A 106 10.80 -0.83 -27.29
CA ARG A 106 10.91 -2.27 -27.55
C ARG A 106 9.54 -2.88 -27.32
N VAL A 107 9.05 -3.64 -28.31
CA VAL A 107 7.82 -4.41 -28.15
C VAL A 107 8.12 -5.57 -27.20
N PRO A 108 7.42 -5.68 -26.05
CA PRO A 108 7.60 -6.82 -25.15
C PRO A 108 7.12 -8.11 -25.83
N GLU A 109 7.51 -9.26 -25.30
CA GLU A 109 6.99 -10.54 -25.78
C GLU A 109 5.48 -10.60 -25.53
N ARG A 110 4.70 -10.61 -26.63
CA ARG A 110 3.24 -10.54 -26.58
C ARG A 110 2.70 -11.96 -26.48
N THR A 111 1.98 -12.25 -25.39
CA THR A 111 1.35 -13.57 -25.21
C THR A 111 -0.10 -13.55 -25.68
N SER A 112 -0.45 -14.47 -26.58
CA SER A 112 -1.83 -14.66 -27.04
C SER A 112 -2.58 -15.76 -26.29
N SER A 113 -1.86 -16.58 -25.50
CA SER A 113 -2.40 -17.65 -24.67
C SER A 113 -2.66 -17.21 -23.22
N GLY A 114 -3.49 -17.97 -22.52
CA GLY A 114 -3.87 -17.71 -21.13
C GLY A 114 -5.07 -16.78 -20.99
N ASP A 115 -5.34 -16.37 -19.75
CA ASP A 115 -6.56 -15.62 -19.44
C ASP A 115 -6.60 -14.25 -20.12
N PHE A 116 -7.74 -13.95 -20.74
CA PHE A 116 -8.01 -12.63 -21.29
C PHE A 116 -8.27 -11.62 -20.18
N LEU A 117 -7.58 -10.47 -20.27
CA LEU A 117 -7.82 -9.29 -19.44
C LEU A 117 -7.75 -8.05 -20.33
N PHE A 118 -8.80 -7.23 -20.30
CA PHE A 118 -8.99 -6.07 -21.16
C PHE A 118 -9.37 -4.85 -20.33
N ALA A 119 -8.57 -3.79 -20.43
CA ALA A 119 -8.86 -2.51 -19.80
C ALA A 119 -9.72 -1.66 -20.73
N ILE A 120 -10.93 -1.30 -20.29
CA ILE A 120 -11.89 -0.54 -21.06
C ILE A 120 -11.71 0.95 -20.77
N ASP A 121 -11.43 1.72 -21.82
CA ASP A 121 -11.28 3.18 -21.77
C ASP A 121 -12.62 3.90 -21.95
N HIS A 122 -13.43 3.43 -22.92
CA HIS A 122 -14.72 4.01 -23.26
C HIS A 122 -15.73 2.92 -23.63
N CYS A 123 -16.99 3.15 -23.30
CA CYS A 123 -18.11 2.29 -23.64
C CYS A 123 -19.26 3.16 -24.19
N PHE A 124 -19.85 2.75 -25.31
CA PHE A 124 -20.99 3.45 -25.90
C PHE A 124 -21.88 2.49 -26.68
N ALA A 125 -23.18 2.72 -26.66
CA ALA A 125 -24.15 1.94 -27.42
C ALA A 125 -24.29 2.42 -28.88
N ILE A 126 -24.39 1.48 -29.81
CA ILE A 126 -24.73 1.72 -31.21
C ILE A 126 -26.10 1.09 -31.49
N LYS A 127 -27.07 1.93 -31.85
CA LYS A 127 -28.45 1.49 -32.15
C LYS A 127 -28.44 0.38 -33.21
N GLY A 128 -29.13 -0.72 -32.91
CA GLY A 128 -29.26 -1.89 -33.79
C GLY A 128 -28.04 -2.82 -33.86
N HIS A 129 -26.88 -2.44 -33.34
CA HIS A 129 -25.65 -3.26 -33.42
C HIS A 129 -25.28 -3.87 -32.07
N GLY A 130 -25.38 -3.08 -30.99
CA GLY A 130 -25.01 -3.50 -29.64
C GLY A 130 -24.23 -2.43 -28.91
N THR A 131 -23.41 -2.82 -27.95
CA THR A 131 -22.56 -1.91 -27.19
C THR A 131 -21.10 -2.11 -27.60
N VAL A 132 -20.38 -1.02 -27.85
CA VAL A 132 -18.96 -1.03 -28.25
C VAL A 132 -18.11 -0.57 -27.07
N MET A 133 -17.10 -1.38 -26.76
CA MET A 133 -16.09 -1.09 -25.76
C MET A 133 -14.76 -0.88 -26.46
N THR A 134 -14.11 0.26 -26.21
CA THR A 134 -12.76 0.53 -26.71
C THR A 134 -11.78 0.47 -25.56
N GLY A 135 -10.63 -0.16 -25.79
CA GLY A 135 -9.69 -0.45 -24.72
C GLY A 135 -8.44 -1.16 -25.19
N THR A 136 -7.62 -1.59 -24.23
CA THR A 136 -6.33 -2.25 -24.48
C THR A 136 -6.32 -3.64 -23.84
N VAL A 137 -5.87 -4.64 -24.60
CA VAL A 137 -5.69 -6.01 -24.08
C VAL A 137 -4.44 -6.05 -23.21
N LEU A 138 -4.60 -6.37 -21.92
CA LEU A 138 -3.51 -6.46 -20.95
C LEU A 138 -2.87 -7.85 -20.87
N LYS A 139 -3.65 -8.92 -21.05
CA LYS A 139 -3.20 -10.31 -21.00
C LYS A 139 -4.06 -11.18 -21.93
N GLY A 140 -3.47 -12.25 -22.48
CA GLY A 140 -4.16 -13.26 -23.27
C GLY A 140 -4.60 -12.76 -24.64
N GLY A 141 -5.59 -13.44 -25.20
CA GLY A 141 -6.16 -13.12 -26.50
C GLY A 141 -7.66 -13.35 -26.55
N VAL A 142 -8.29 -12.76 -27.56
CA VAL A 142 -9.72 -12.88 -27.84
C VAL A 142 -9.93 -13.08 -29.33
N ALA A 143 -10.90 -13.92 -29.69
CA ALA A 143 -11.33 -14.15 -31.07
C ALA A 143 -12.83 -13.90 -31.23
N VAL A 144 -13.24 -13.49 -32.43
CA VAL A 144 -14.67 -13.31 -32.74
C VAL A 144 -15.34 -14.69 -32.76
N GLY A 145 -16.48 -14.81 -32.07
CA GLY A 145 -17.28 -16.04 -32.05
C GLY A 145 -16.85 -17.12 -31.05
N ASP A 146 -15.79 -16.90 -30.27
CA ASP A 146 -15.36 -17.88 -29.26
C ASP A 146 -16.40 -18.01 -28.13
N VAL A 147 -16.93 -19.22 -27.93
CA VAL A 147 -17.97 -19.49 -26.92
C VAL A 147 -17.38 -19.46 -25.50
N SER A 148 -16.07 -19.66 -25.37
CA SER A 148 -15.25 -19.58 -24.16
C SER A 148 -14.94 -18.13 -23.71
N THR A 149 -15.32 -17.14 -24.51
CA THR A 149 -15.07 -15.71 -24.25
C THR A 149 -16.29 -15.01 -23.65
N GLU A 150 -16.95 -15.66 -22.70
CA GLU A 150 -17.89 -14.98 -21.81
C GLU A 150 -17.10 -14.12 -20.84
N PHE A 151 -16.96 -12.83 -21.12
CA PHE A 151 -16.25 -11.94 -20.22
C PHE A 151 -17.19 -11.28 -19.23
N GLU A 152 -16.74 -11.15 -17.99
CA GLU A 152 -17.42 -10.39 -16.97
C GLU A 152 -17.00 -8.93 -17.12
N VAL A 153 -17.98 -8.06 -17.27
CA VAL A 153 -17.79 -6.62 -17.39
C VAL A 153 -18.15 -6.00 -16.05
N PHE A 154 -17.16 -5.44 -15.37
CA PHE A 154 -17.40 -4.69 -14.14
C PHE A 154 -17.45 -3.20 -14.41
N SER A 155 -18.52 -2.57 -13.95
CA SER A 155 -18.69 -1.13 -14.05
C SER A 155 -18.45 -0.42 -12.73
N CYS A 156 -17.61 0.61 -12.75
CA CYS A 156 -17.59 1.61 -11.69
C CYS A 156 -18.70 2.63 -11.96
N LYS A 157 -19.86 2.49 -11.30
CA LYS A 157 -20.95 3.47 -11.40
C LYS A 157 -20.51 4.81 -10.82
N LYS A 158 -20.67 5.89 -11.58
CA LYS A 158 -20.85 7.22 -11.02
C LYS A 158 -22.31 7.37 -10.64
N LYS A 159 -22.62 7.81 -9.42
CA LYS A 159 -23.98 8.24 -9.11
C LYS A 159 -24.21 9.54 -9.90
N LYS A 160 -25.23 9.59 -10.77
CA LYS A 160 -25.75 10.86 -11.27
C LYS A 160 -26.28 11.61 -10.05
N ASP A 161 -25.70 12.76 -9.74
CA ASP A 161 -26.38 13.73 -8.90
C ASP A 161 -27.62 14.18 -9.68
N ASN A 162 -28.80 13.75 -9.25
CA ASN A 162 -30.06 14.32 -9.74
C ASN A 162 -30.19 15.73 -9.15
N ALA A 163 -29.46 16.69 -9.74
CA ALA A 163 -29.83 18.09 -9.64
C ALA A 163 -30.81 18.37 -10.78
N ASN A 164 -32.10 18.20 -10.49
CA ASN A 164 -33.15 18.76 -11.34
C ASN A 164 -33.10 20.28 -11.27
N ASP A 165 -33.26 20.87 -12.46
CA ASP A 165 -33.64 22.24 -12.79
C ASP A 165 -34.06 23.17 -11.63
N GLY A 166 -33.34 24.29 -11.52
CA GLY A 166 -33.73 25.42 -10.68
C GLY A 166 -32.62 26.46 -10.60
N VAL A 167 -32.67 27.46 -11.47
CA VAL A 167 -31.86 28.68 -11.45
C VAL A 167 -31.73 29.22 -10.02
N PHE A 168 -30.54 29.18 -9.39
CA PHE A 168 -30.16 30.08 -8.31
C PHE A 168 -28.64 30.19 -8.17
N ASN A 169 -28.10 31.37 -8.51
CA ASN A 169 -26.77 31.83 -8.11
C ASN A 169 -26.75 32.02 -6.59
N PHE A 170 -26.06 31.17 -5.84
CA PHE A 170 -25.53 31.52 -4.52
C PHE A 170 -24.32 30.64 -4.21
N ILE A 171 -23.18 31.28 -3.95
CA ILE A 171 -21.95 30.67 -3.43
C ILE A 171 -22.12 30.53 -1.91
N PRO A 172 -22.11 29.33 -1.30
CA PRO A 172 -21.95 29.23 0.14
C PRO A 172 -20.48 29.00 0.52
N PRO A 173 -20.04 29.47 1.70
CA PRO A 173 -18.65 29.45 2.12
C PRO A 173 -18.18 28.06 2.56
N ALA A 174 -16.89 27.82 2.36
CA ALA A 174 -16.17 26.66 2.82
C ALA A 174 -16.12 26.62 4.37
N SER A 175 -17.00 25.84 5.00
CA SER A 175 -16.82 25.28 6.36
C SER A 175 -18.09 24.58 6.90
N SER A 176 -18.62 23.57 6.20
CA SER A 176 -19.46 22.51 6.81
C SER A 176 -20.06 21.59 5.74
N MET A 177 -19.35 20.51 5.39
CA MET A 177 -19.99 19.26 4.97
C MET A 177 -18.96 18.12 5.08
N CYS A 178 -18.48 17.94 6.31
CA CYS A 178 -17.79 16.74 6.74
C CYS A 178 -18.88 15.76 7.19
N SER A 179 -19.45 14.96 6.28
CA SER A 179 -20.22 13.71 6.51
C SER A 179 -21.22 13.42 5.39
N LEU A 180 -20.78 12.90 4.23
CA LEU A 180 -21.60 12.06 3.32
C LEU A 180 -20.77 11.62 2.10
N TRP A 181 -19.79 10.75 2.34
CA TRP A 181 -19.11 9.99 1.29
C TRP A 181 -19.13 8.51 1.66
N LEU A 182 -20.33 7.94 1.75
CA LEU A 182 -20.53 6.49 1.76
C LEU A 182 -20.94 6.09 0.34
N GLN A 183 -19.94 5.90 -0.51
CA GLN A 183 -20.14 5.35 -1.84
C GLN A 183 -20.35 3.84 -1.70
N THR A 184 -21.62 3.44 -1.58
CA THR A 184 -21.99 2.03 -1.69
C THR A 184 -21.91 1.67 -3.16
N ILE A 185 -20.78 1.11 -3.59
CA ILE A 185 -20.68 0.44 -4.89
C ILE A 185 -21.52 -0.82 -4.77
N GLU A 186 -22.73 -0.80 -5.34
CA GLU A 186 -23.43 -2.03 -5.68
C GLU A 186 -22.53 -2.79 -6.65
N ILE A 187 -22.12 -4.00 -6.28
CA ILE A 187 -21.41 -4.93 -7.16
C ILE A 187 -22.27 -5.10 -8.40
N ALA A 188 -21.85 -4.52 -9.53
CA ALA A 188 -22.60 -4.61 -10.77
C ALA A 188 -22.67 -6.07 -11.20
N ASN A 189 -23.88 -6.54 -11.55
CA ASN A 189 -24.14 -7.91 -12.00
C ASN A 189 -23.13 -8.31 -13.08
N MET A 190 -22.30 -9.32 -12.77
CA MET A 190 -21.35 -9.89 -13.72
C MET A 190 -22.16 -10.58 -14.83
N THR A 191 -22.30 -9.89 -15.97
CA THR A 191 -23.03 -10.43 -17.12
C THR A 191 -22.06 -10.93 -18.16
N LYS A 192 -22.22 -12.19 -18.51
CA LYS A 192 -21.45 -12.86 -19.56
C LYS A 192 -21.87 -12.32 -20.92
N LYS A 193 -20.91 -11.82 -21.69
CA LYS A 193 -21.16 -11.21 -23.01
C LYS A 193 -20.33 -11.90 -24.08
N LYS A 194 -20.91 -12.12 -25.26
CA LYS A 194 -20.22 -12.68 -26.43
C LYS A 194 -19.74 -11.57 -27.35
N VAL A 195 -18.55 -11.78 -27.91
CA VAL A 195 -17.95 -10.89 -28.92
C VAL A 195 -18.64 -11.08 -30.26
N LYS A 196 -19.30 -10.03 -30.76
CA LYS A 196 -19.96 -10.02 -32.07
C LYS A 196 -19.00 -9.64 -33.19
N SER A 197 -18.22 -8.59 -32.97
CA SER A 197 -17.26 -8.09 -33.95
C SER A 197 -16.15 -7.30 -33.24
N MET A 198 -15.01 -7.17 -33.92
CA MET A 198 -13.88 -6.38 -33.43
C MET A 198 -13.31 -5.52 -34.56
N GLN A 199 -12.82 -4.33 -34.21
CA GLN A 199 -12.19 -3.40 -35.14
C GLN A 199 -10.89 -2.83 -34.56
N MET A 200 -9.83 -2.82 -35.36
CA MET A 200 -8.54 -2.24 -35.03
C MET A 200 -7.95 -1.58 -36.28
N PHE A 201 -7.25 -0.45 -36.13
CA PHE A 201 -6.71 0.33 -37.26
C PHE A 201 -7.75 0.64 -38.36
N LYS A 202 -8.98 0.97 -37.95
CA LYS A 202 -10.13 1.23 -38.82
C LYS A 202 -10.56 0.04 -39.70
N LYS A 203 -10.08 -1.18 -39.44
CA LYS A 203 -10.42 -2.40 -40.19
C LYS A 203 -11.02 -3.47 -39.27
N PRO A 204 -11.95 -4.31 -39.76
CA PRO A 204 -12.45 -5.43 -38.98
C PRO A 204 -11.33 -6.46 -38.75
N VAL A 205 -11.27 -7.03 -37.54
CA VAL A 205 -10.27 -8.03 -37.15
C VAL A 205 -10.93 -9.25 -36.50
N GLN A 206 -10.34 -10.44 -36.71
CA GLN A 206 -10.86 -11.69 -36.18
C GLN A 206 -10.27 -12.06 -34.81
N LYS A 207 -9.07 -11.56 -34.50
CA LYS A 207 -8.34 -11.84 -33.27
C LYS A 207 -7.66 -10.58 -32.76
N ALA A 208 -7.54 -10.45 -31.44
CA ALA A 208 -6.74 -9.43 -30.76
C ALA A 208 -6.01 -10.08 -29.59
N PHE A 209 -4.81 -9.61 -29.27
CA PHE A 209 -3.97 -10.18 -28.21
C PHE A 209 -3.24 -9.10 -27.42
N GLN A 210 -2.64 -9.47 -26.29
CA GLN A 210 -1.94 -8.57 -25.36
C GLN A 210 -1.18 -7.45 -26.06
N GLY A 211 -1.48 -6.19 -25.74
CA GLY A 211 -0.87 -4.99 -26.33
C GLY A 211 -1.71 -4.33 -27.43
N ASP A 212 -2.72 -5.00 -27.98
CA ASP A 212 -3.59 -4.40 -29.00
C ASP A 212 -4.60 -3.45 -28.35
N ARG A 213 -4.79 -2.28 -28.98
CA ARG A 213 -5.91 -1.38 -28.70
C ARG A 213 -7.02 -1.64 -29.70
N VAL A 214 -8.13 -2.21 -29.23
CA VAL A 214 -9.20 -2.74 -30.08
C VAL A 214 -10.57 -2.22 -29.63
N GLY A 215 -11.46 -2.01 -30.60
CA GLY A 215 -12.89 -1.82 -30.34
C GLY A 215 -13.61 -3.16 -30.43
N ILE A 216 -14.30 -3.56 -29.36
CA ILE A 216 -15.03 -4.82 -29.25
C ILE A 216 -16.53 -4.52 -29.18
N CYS A 217 -17.31 -5.06 -30.10
CA CYS A 217 -18.76 -4.96 -30.08
C CYS A 217 -19.36 -6.22 -29.44
N VAL A 218 -20.26 -6.02 -28.48
CA VAL A 218 -20.98 -7.08 -27.76
C VAL A 218 -22.49 -6.86 -27.80
N THR A 219 -23.24 -7.86 -27.34
CA THR A 219 -24.69 -7.73 -27.12
C THR A 219 -25.02 -6.53 -26.24
N GLN A 220 -26.07 -5.80 -26.60
CA GLN A 220 -26.44 -4.53 -25.99
C GLN A 220 -26.57 -4.63 -24.46
N PHE A 221 -26.00 -3.64 -23.77
CA PHE A 221 -26.18 -3.38 -22.35
C PHE A 221 -26.10 -1.87 -22.11
N ASP A 222 -26.50 -1.44 -20.91
CA ASP A 222 -26.54 -0.03 -20.53
C ASP A 222 -25.13 0.58 -20.45
N SER A 223 -24.76 1.35 -21.47
CA SER A 223 -23.47 2.04 -21.54
C SER A 223 -23.38 3.24 -20.62
N ASP A 224 -24.51 3.85 -20.23
CA ASP A 224 -24.51 5.08 -19.43
C ASP A 224 -24.03 4.83 -18.00
N THR A 225 -24.16 3.59 -17.55
CA THR A 225 -23.62 3.16 -16.25
C THR A 225 -22.13 2.86 -16.29
N PHE A 226 -21.48 2.89 -17.46
CA PHE A 226 -20.12 2.41 -17.70
C PHE A 226 -19.21 3.50 -18.28
N GLU A 227 -18.30 4.04 -17.47
CA GLU A 227 -17.23 4.93 -17.95
C GLU A 227 -15.93 4.16 -18.22
N ARG A 228 -15.45 3.41 -17.23
CA ARG A 228 -14.21 2.60 -17.27
C ARG A 228 -14.40 1.31 -16.50
N GLY A 229 -13.64 0.29 -16.86
CA GLY A 229 -13.68 -0.99 -16.15
C GLY A 229 -12.78 -2.04 -16.77
N LEU A 230 -12.99 -3.28 -16.36
CA LEU A 230 -12.29 -4.45 -16.85
C LEU A 230 -13.27 -5.41 -17.53
N ALA A 231 -12.81 -6.03 -18.61
CA ALA A 231 -13.41 -7.26 -19.15
C ALA A 231 -12.40 -8.39 -19.06
N PHE A 232 -12.79 -9.52 -18.49
CA PHE A 232 -11.84 -10.61 -18.22
C PHE A 232 -12.49 -11.99 -18.29
N THR A 233 -11.64 -13.01 -18.49
CA THR A 233 -12.06 -14.42 -18.46
C THR A 233 -12.57 -14.76 -17.05
N PRO A 234 -13.71 -15.46 -16.89
CA PRO A 234 -14.30 -15.73 -15.58
C PRO A 234 -13.31 -16.40 -14.63
N GLY A 235 -13.20 -15.89 -13.40
CA GLY A 235 -12.28 -16.39 -12.38
C GLY A 235 -10.86 -15.79 -12.38
N THR A 236 -10.52 -15.00 -13.41
CA THR A 236 -9.20 -14.31 -13.50
C THR A 236 -9.08 -13.16 -12.50
N VAL A 237 -10.18 -12.43 -12.32
CA VAL A 237 -10.30 -11.32 -11.38
C VAL A 237 -11.20 -11.78 -10.25
N ARG A 238 -10.82 -11.43 -9.01
CA ARG A 238 -11.58 -11.77 -7.81
C ARG A 238 -11.96 -10.50 -7.08
N VAL A 239 -13.15 -10.50 -6.49
CA VAL A 239 -13.57 -9.45 -5.56
C VAL A 239 -12.93 -9.72 -4.20
N LEU A 240 -12.15 -8.76 -3.71
CA LEU A 240 -11.42 -8.86 -2.44
C LEU A 240 -12.04 -7.94 -1.40
N TYR A 241 -12.22 -8.47 -0.19
CA TYR A 241 -12.56 -7.68 1.00
C TYR A 241 -11.30 -7.28 1.77
N ALA A 242 -10.27 -8.12 1.70
CA ALA A 242 -8.96 -7.85 2.25
C ALA A 242 -7.87 -8.53 1.42
N ALA A 243 -6.63 -8.09 1.60
CA ALA A 243 -5.47 -8.69 0.94
C ALA A 243 -4.21 -8.52 1.78
N ILE A 244 -3.31 -9.50 1.73
CA ILE A 244 -1.91 -9.27 2.11
C ILE A 244 -1.10 -8.97 0.85
N ALA A 245 -0.42 -7.84 0.89
CA ALA A 245 0.51 -7.42 -0.16
C ALA A 245 1.92 -7.28 0.40
N SER A 246 2.92 -7.42 -0.48
CA SER A 246 4.25 -6.87 -0.19
C SER A 246 4.15 -5.33 -0.18
N ALA A 247 5.00 -4.67 0.60
CA ALA A 247 5.05 -3.23 0.68
C ALA A 247 6.50 -2.73 0.77
N THR A 248 6.85 -1.88 -0.17
CA THR A 248 8.09 -1.11 -0.19
C THR A 248 7.74 0.37 -0.07
N LYS A 249 8.32 1.05 0.92
CA LYS A 249 8.12 2.49 1.12
C LYS A 249 8.74 3.27 -0.04
N VAL A 250 8.01 4.27 -0.52
CA VAL A 250 8.53 5.19 -1.54
C VAL A 250 9.52 6.16 -0.92
N ARG A 251 10.72 6.26 -1.50
CA ARG A 251 11.84 7.09 -1.02
C ARG A 251 11.49 8.58 -0.86
N PHE A 252 10.61 9.10 -1.71
CA PHE A 252 10.21 10.52 -1.69
C PHE A 252 9.09 10.81 -0.68
N PHE A 253 8.50 9.78 -0.08
CA PHE A 253 7.47 9.93 0.92
C PHE A 253 8.07 10.29 2.28
N LYS A 254 7.90 11.54 2.68
CA LYS A 254 8.37 12.07 3.97
C LYS A 254 7.34 11.96 5.09
N GLY A 255 6.10 11.58 4.77
CA GLY A 255 5.04 11.41 5.77
C GLY A 255 5.27 10.19 6.66
N THR A 256 4.60 10.18 7.81
CA THR A 256 4.48 8.98 8.64
C THR A 256 3.18 8.24 8.27
N CYS A 257 3.23 6.91 8.25
CA CYS A 257 2.05 6.06 8.07
C CYS A 257 1.96 5.12 9.25
N ALA A 258 1.10 5.44 10.22
CA ALA A 258 0.83 4.56 11.34
C ALA A 258 0.03 3.33 10.89
N SER A 259 0.31 2.18 11.47
CA SER A 259 -0.51 0.99 11.30
C SER A 259 -1.91 1.24 11.88
N LYS A 260 -2.92 0.67 11.22
CA LYS A 260 -4.37 0.92 11.37
C LYS A 260 -4.84 2.31 10.92
N SER A 261 -4.00 3.07 10.23
CA SER A 261 -4.47 4.26 9.52
C SER A 261 -5.22 3.89 8.25
N LYS A 262 -6.07 4.81 7.77
CA LYS A 262 -6.75 4.69 6.48
C LYS A 262 -5.91 5.37 5.41
N LEU A 263 -5.76 4.72 4.27
CA LEU A 263 -5.04 5.24 3.10
C LEU A 263 -5.85 4.98 1.84
N HIS A 264 -5.64 5.81 0.82
CA HIS A 264 -6.14 5.55 -0.51
C HIS A 264 -5.28 4.47 -1.14
N VAL A 265 -5.87 3.34 -1.49
CA VAL A 265 -5.16 2.19 -2.06
C VAL A 265 -5.66 1.95 -3.47
N THR A 266 -4.76 2.08 -4.44
CA THR A 266 -5.01 1.79 -5.84
C THR A 266 -4.65 0.36 -6.15
N VAL A 267 -5.62 -0.42 -6.64
CA VAL A 267 -5.48 -1.80 -7.10
C VAL A 267 -6.00 -1.87 -8.53
N GLY A 268 -5.11 -2.15 -9.49
CA GLY A 268 -5.47 -2.11 -10.91
C GLY A 268 -5.96 -0.72 -11.35
N HIS A 269 -7.23 -0.63 -11.73
CA HIS A 269 -7.87 0.62 -12.19
C HIS A 269 -8.78 1.28 -11.15
N HIS A 270 -8.85 0.74 -9.93
CA HIS A 270 -9.70 1.26 -8.87
C HIS A 270 -8.86 1.80 -7.72
N THR A 271 -9.33 2.90 -7.12
CA THR A 271 -8.75 3.46 -5.89
C THR A 271 -9.81 3.44 -4.81
N VAL A 272 -9.52 2.74 -3.72
CA VAL A 272 -10.45 2.51 -2.61
C VAL A 272 -9.75 2.83 -1.29
N MET A 273 -10.49 3.33 -0.31
CA MET A 273 -9.98 3.49 1.05
C MET A 273 -9.78 2.14 1.72
N ALA A 274 -8.59 1.93 2.29
CA ALA A 274 -8.29 0.72 3.04
C ALA A 274 -7.63 1.06 4.38
N THR A 275 -7.98 0.29 5.40
CA THR A 275 -7.24 0.29 6.66
C THR A 275 -6.00 -0.57 6.48
N VAL A 276 -4.82 0.01 6.71
CA VAL A 276 -3.54 -0.67 6.49
C VAL A 276 -2.94 -1.16 7.80
N THR A 277 -2.47 -2.40 7.86
CA THR A 277 -1.71 -2.92 9.01
C THR A 277 -0.35 -3.41 8.55
N PHE A 278 0.72 -2.84 9.12
CA PHE A 278 2.10 -3.17 8.76
C PHE A 278 2.65 -4.29 9.66
N PHE A 279 3.37 -5.24 9.07
CA PHE A 279 4.08 -6.29 9.80
C PHE A 279 5.28 -6.81 9.01
N SER A 280 6.26 -7.38 9.69
CA SER A 280 7.48 -7.92 9.07
C SER A 280 7.86 -9.26 9.68
N MET A 281 8.74 -9.99 9.01
CA MET A 281 9.34 -11.18 9.61
C MET A 281 10.24 -10.76 10.77
N SER A 282 10.07 -11.37 11.94
CA SER A 282 10.90 -11.04 13.11
C SER A 282 12.33 -11.53 12.86
N ARG A 283 13.32 -10.64 12.96
CA ARG A 283 14.73 -11.01 12.89
C ARG A 283 15.15 -11.56 14.25
N THR A 284 14.87 -12.82 14.52
CA THR A 284 15.47 -13.50 15.67
C THR A 284 16.96 -13.73 15.37
N SER A 285 17.82 -13.15 16.22
CA SER A 285 19.28 -13.21 16.16
C SER A 285 19.80 -14.65 16.27
N SER A 286 19.91 -15.36 15.15
CA SER A 286 20.71 -16.59 14.99
C SER A 286 20.77 -17.06 13.53
N LEU A 287 20.82 -16.14 12.57
CA LEU A 287 21.21 -16.46 11.19
C LEU A 287 22.41 -15.58 10.83
N PRO A 288 23.51 -16.16 10.32
CA PRO A 288 24.68 -15.38 9.90
C PRO A 288 24.29 -14.42 8.77
N ASP A 289 25.01 -13.30 8.72
CA ASP A 289 24.86 -12.11 7.85
C ASP A 289 24.89 -12.33 6.32
N GLN A 290 24.43 -13.49 5.82
CA GLN A 290 24.31 -13.80 4.39
C GLN A 290 23.02 -14.56 4.01
N ALA A 291 21.95 -14.47 4.80
CA ALA A 291 20.63 -14.89 4.34
C ALA A 291 19.96 -13.71 3.62
N THR A 292 20.20 -13.65 2.31
CA THR A 292 19.31 -13.10 1.26
C THR A 292 18.31 -12.06 1.73
N VAL A 293 18.52 -10.80 1.30
CA VAL A 293 17.43 -9.84 1.08
C VAL A 293 16.24 -10.64 0.54
N PRO A 294 15.06 -10.68 1.19
CA PRO A 294 13.96 -11.47 0.69
C PRO A 294 13.68 -10.97 -0.72
N ASN A 295 14.03 -11.79 -1.71
CA ASN A 295 13.75 -11.50 -3.10
C ASN A 295 12.26 -11.15 -3.19
N GLU A 296 11.92 -10.19 -4.04
CA GLU A 296 10.55 -9.76 -4.31
C GLU A 296 9.61 -10.94 -4.68
N SER A 297 10.17 -12.12 -4.97
CA SER A 297 9.52 -13.40 -5.26
C SER A 297 9.11 -14.24 -4.04
N THR A 298 9.37 -13.81 -2.80
CA THR A 298 8.96 -14.58 -1.61
C THR A 298 7.45 -14.50 -1.42
N ASN A 299 6.75 -15.62 -1.63
CA ASN A 299 5.32 -15.74 -1.35
C ASN A 299 5.06 -15.57 0.16
N PHE A 300 3.93 -14.94 0.50
CA PHE A 300 3.49 -14.85 1.88
C PHE A 300 3.26 -16.26 2.45
N ASN A 301 3.84 -16.57 3.60
CA ASN A 301 3.68 -17.87 4.24
C ASN A 301 2.85 -17.75 5.53
N PRO A 302 1.60 -18.23 5.54
CA PRO A 302 0.71 -18.08 6.70
C PRO A 302 1.15 -18.87 7.93
N THR A 303 2.08 -19.82 7.82
CA THR A 303 2.55 -20.63 8.96
C THR A 303 3.60 -19.92 9.81
N ILE A 304 4.26 -18.91 9.24
CA ILE A 304 5.33 -18.14 9.89
C ILE A 304 4.73 -17.09 10.82
N SER A 305 5.45 -16.79 11.90
CA SER A 305 5.08 -15.70 12.82
C SER A 305 5.66 -14.38 12.36
N TYR A 306 4.82 -13.36 12.31
CA TYR A 306 5.19 -12.01 11.88
C TYR A 306 5.03 -11.01 13.01
N GLU A 307 5.95 -10.06 13.07
CA GLU A 307 5.96 -8.99 14.06
C GLU A 307 5.21 -7.77 13.54
N TYR A 308 4.23 -7.29 14.32
CA TYR A 308 3.48 -6.08 14.06
C TYR A 308 4.40 -4.86 14.11
N GLN A 309 4.26 -3.99 13.12
CA GLN A 309 5.01 -2.74 13.01
C GLN A 309 4.08 -1.56 13.30
N THR A 310 4.54 -0.61 14.09
CA THR A 310 3.73 0.57 14.45
C THR A 310 3.58 1.52 13.27
N GLU A 311 4.58 1.59 12.40
CA GLU A 311 4.65 2.53 11.28
C GLU A 311 5.33 1.90 10.06
N LEU A 312 5.08 2.48 8.89
CA LEU A 312 5.73 2.11 7.64
C LEU A 312 7.25 2.41 7.71
N SER A 313 8.06 1.36 7.56
CA SER A 313 9.53 1.46 7.56
C SER A 313 10.11 1.41 6.14
N GLU A 314 11.41 1.68 6.02
CA GLU A 314 12.15 1.54 4.75
C GLU A 314 12.45 0.08 4.38
N THR A 315 12.33 -0.85 5.33
CA THR A 315 12.51 -2.27 5.05
C THR A 315 11.28 -2.84 4.36
N LEU A 316 11.48 -3.84 3.49
CA LEU A 316 10.37 -4.58 2.88
C LEU A 316 9.49 -5.14 4.00
N GLN A 317 8.22 -4.78 3.95
CA GLN A 317 7.20 -5.20 4.91
C GLN A 317 6.06 -5.91 4.20
N TRP A 318 5.31 -6.67 4.97
CA TRP A 318 4.01 -7.14 4.57
C TRP A 318 2.96 -6.15 5.06
N ILE A 319 1.94 -5.93 4.25
CA ILE A 319 0.82 -5.07 4.59
C ILE A 319 -0.48 -5.85 4.46
N LEU A 320 -1.30 -5.79 5.51
CA LEU A 320 -2.68 -6.23 5.46
C LEU A 320 -3.52 -5.02 5.06
N LEU A 321 -4.22 -5.15 3.94
CA LEU A 321 -5.14 -4.18 3.39
C LEU A 321 -6.56 -4.66 3.70
N GLU A 322 -7.31 -3.92 4.51
CA GLU A 322 -8.73 -4.16 4.74
C GLU A 322 -9.51 -3.07 4.00
N PHE A 323 -10.15 -3.42 2.88
CA PHE A 323 -10.83 -2.47 2.01
C PHE A 323 -12.20 -2.09 2.59
N GLU A 324 -12.53 -0.80 2.59
CA GLU A 324 -13.85 -0.34 3.03
C GLU A 324 -14.95 -0.77 2.06
N THR A 325 -14.66 -0.71 0.77
CA THR A 325 -15.48 -1.27 -0.29
C THR A 325 -14.75 -2.41 -0.97
N PRO A 326 -15.43 -3.52 -1.32
CA PRO A 326 -14.77 -4.63 -1.99
C PRO A 326 -14.16 -4.19 -3.32
N VAL A 327 -12.94 -4.65 -3.60
CA VAL A 327 -12.19 -4.24 -4.80
C VAL A 327 -11.91 -5.43 -5.70
N GLU A 328 -12.05 -5.22 -7.00
CA GLU A 328 -11.66 -6.20 -7.99
C GLU A 328 -10.15 -6.21 -8.20
N CYS A 329 -9.58 -7.39 -8.09
CA CYS A 329 -8.14 -7.57 -8.14
C CYS A 329 -7.78 -8.72 -9.08
N PRO A 330 -7.07 -8.44 -10.18
CA PRO A 330 -6.36 -9.47 -10.92
C PRO A 330 -5.35 -10.19 -10.03
N LEU A 331 -5.05 -11.46 -10.33
CA LEU A 331 -4.02 -12.20 -9.62
C LEU A 331 -2.67 -11.47 -9.70
N ASN A 332 -1.97 -11.37 -8.55
CA ASN A 332 -0.70 -10.66 -8.40
C ASN A 332 -0.74 -9.17 -8.82
N ALA A 333 -1.89 -8.50 -8.69
CA ALA A 333 -1.99 -7.09 -9.05
C ALA A 333 -1.02 -6.22 -8.23
N LEU A 334 -0.51 -5.20 -8.91
CA LEU A 334 0.22 -4.10 -8.29
C LEU A 334 -0.74 -3.29 -7.41
N VAL A 335 -0.25 -2.91 -6.23
CA VAL A 335 -0.92 -2.06 -5.27
C VAL A 335 -0.08 -0.82 -5.00
N ILE A 336 -0.73 0.34 -4.96
CA ILE A 336 -0.09 1.61 -4.59
C ILE A 336 -0.90 2.24 -3.46
N GLY A 337 -0.27 2.50 -2.31
CA GLY A 337 -0.87 3.23 -1.20
C GLY A 337 -0.48 4.69 -1.21
N SER A 338 -1.47 5.59 -1.12
CA SER A 338 -1.29 7.04 -1.22
C SER A 338 -2.10 7.81 -0.18
N LYS A 339 -1.64 9.01 0.18
CA LYS A 339 -2.34 9.99 1.02
C LYS A 339 -2.89 11.12 0.15
N LEU A 340 -4.00 10.84 -0.55
CA LEU A 340 -4.60 11.79 -1.49
C LEU A 340 -5.37 12.93 -0.82
N ASP A 341 -5.70 12.80 0.47
CA ASP A 341 -6.33 13.85 1.28
C ASP A 341 -5.40 15.04 1.60
N THR A 342 -4.12 14.93 1.25
CA THR A 342 -3.15 16.01 1.44
C THR A 342 -3.44 17.15 0.48
N ASP A 343 -3.22 18.39 0.93
CA ASP A 343 -3.39 19.60 0.10
C ASP A 343 -2.71 19.45 -1.27
N ILE A 344 -3.41 19.88 -2.32
CA ILE A 344 -3.01 19.81 -3.73
C ILE A 344 -1.75 20.65 -3.98
N HIS A 345 -1.56 21.72 -3.21
CA HIS A 345 -0.39 22.59 -3.30
C HIS A 345 0.78 22.17 -2.41
N ALA A 346 0.61 21.11 -1.62
CA ALA A 346 1.67 20.65 -0.74
C ALA A 346 2.86 20.12 -1.55
N ASN A 347 4.06 20.60 -1.23
CA ASN A 347 5.30 20.19 -1.90
C ASN A 347 5.87 18.88 -1.31
N VAL A 348 5.02 17.86 -1.20
CA VAL A 348 5.39 16.54 -0.67
C VAL A 348 4.81 15.44 -1.57
N CYS A 349 5.57 14.36 -1.75
CA CYS A 349 5.06 13.18 -2.46
C CYS A 349 3.95 12.54 -1.64
N ARG A 350 2.81 12.28 -2.27
CA ARG A 350 1.63 11.67 -1.62
C ARG A 350 1.62 10.15 -1.71
N ILE A 351 2.48 9.56 -2.53
CA ILE A 351 2.57 8.10 -2.70
C ILE A 351 3.41 7.54 -1.54
N ALA A 352 2.81 6.71 -0.69
CA ALA A 352 3.45 6.21 0.53
C ALA A 352 4.23 4.91 0.30
N PHE A 353 3.62 3.95 -0.37
CA PHE A 353 4.22 2.64 -0.64
C PHE A 353 3.68 2.03 -1.92
N HIS A 354 4.39 1.04 -2.44
CA HIS A 354 3.93 0.17 -3.52
C HIS A 354 4.27 -1.29 -3.23
N GLY A 355 3.59 -2.21 -3.90
CA GLY A 355 3.94 -3.62 -3.87
C GLY A 355 2.90 -4.48 -4.57
N THR A 356 2.85 -5.77 -4.27
CA THR A 356 2.05 -6.74 -5.03
C THR A 356 1.17 -7.56 -4.11
N VAL A 357 -0.09 -7.79 -4.50
CA VAL A 357 -0.98 -8.69 -3.77
C VAL A 357 -0.42 -10.11 -3.82
N ARG A 358 -0.22 -10.72 -2.64
CA ARG A 358 0.29 -12.11 -2.50
C ARG A 358 -0.74 -13.06 -1.91
N HIS A 359 -1.60 -12.58 -1.00
CA HIS A 359 -2.67 -13.40 -0.41
C HIS A 359 -4.02 -12.67 -0.49
N PRO A 360 -4.84 -12.96 -1.52
CA PRO A 360 -6.17 -12.37 -1.67
C PRO A 360 -7.20 -13.02 -0.73
N MET A 361 -8.04 -12.24 -0.06
CA MET A 361 -9.16 -12.73 0.77
C MET A 361 -10.51 -12.35 0.15
N THR A 362 -11.29 -13.37 -0.21
CA THR A 362 -12.54 -13.21 -0.97
C THR A 362 -13.80 -13.36 -0.12
N SER A 363 -13.70 -13.97 1.07
CA SER A 363 -14.86 -14.14 1.95
C SER A 363 -15.12 -12.88 2.78
N LYS A 364 -16.40 -12.55 2.99
CA LYS A 364 -16.79 -11.44 3.90
C LYS A 364 -16.43 -11.76 5.37
N GLY A 365 -16.32 -13.04 5.70
CA GLY A 365 -15.89 -13.59 7.00
C GLY A 365 -14.37 -13.72 7.17
N TYR A 366 -13.56 -13.11 6.30
CA TYR A 366 -12.09 -13.29 6.26
C TYR A 366 -11.39 -13.13 7.63
N ARG A 367 -11.94 -12.27 8.52
CA ARG A 367 -11.40 -12.06 9.88
C ARG A 367 -11.37 -13.33 10.73
N GLU A 368 -12.36 -14.19 10.55
CA GLU A 368 -12.53 -15.39 11.37
C GLU A 368 -12.06 -16.67 10.70
N GLU A 369 -12.08 -16.71 9.37
CA GLU A 369 -11.75 -17.89 8.58
C GLU A 369 -10.27 -17.94 8.19
N GLU A 370 -9.67 -16.77 7.93
CA GLU A 370 -8.32 -16.64 7.41
C GLU A 370 -7.41 -15.90 8.40
N LEU A 371 -7.76 -14.68 8.81
CA LEU A 371 -6.89 -13.86 9.66
C LEU A 371 -6.59 -14.50 11.02
N SER A 372 -7.52 -15.28 11.58
CA SER A 372 -7.28 -15.99 12.85
C SER A 372 -6.22 -17.07 12.75
N LYS A 373 -5.90 -17.55 11.53
CA LYS A 373 -4.81 -18.52 11.29
C LYS A 373 -3.45 -17.83 11.26
N PHE A 374 -3.41 -16.51 11.01
CA PHE A 374 -2.16 -15.79 10.85
C PHE A 374 -1.56 -15.40 12.19
N LYS A 375 -0.27 -15.70 12.34
CA LYS A 375 0.50 -15.46 13.55
C LYS A 375 1.14 -14.08 13.56
N ILE A 376 0.32 -13.02 13.50
CA ILE A 376 0.80 -11.63 13.61
C ILE A 376 0.76 -11.24 15.10
N PHE A 377 1.93 -10.98 15.69
CA PHE A 377 2.06 -10.67 17.11
C PHE A 377 2.64 -9.27 17.37
N LYS A 378 2.32 -8.71 18.53
CA LYS A 378 2.95 -7.51 19.06
C LYS A 378 3.64 -7.84 20.38
N TRP A 379 4.88 -7.39 20.53
CA TRP A 379 5.57 -7.44 21.82
C TRP A 379 4.83 -6.59 22.85
N LYS A 380 4.57 -7.21 24.00
CA LYS A 380 4.04 -6.54 25.17
C LYS A 380 5.00 -6.76 26.31
N GLU A 381 5.39 -5.65 26.92
CA GLU A 381 6.18 -5.63 28.12
C GLU A 381 5.33 -5.03 29.24
N ARG A 382 5.38 -5.65 30.41
CA ARG A 382 4.80 -5.13 31.63
C ARG A 382 5.88 -5.11 32.69
N ILE A 383 5.97 -3.99 33.39
CA ILE A 383 6.92 -3.79 34.47
C ILE A 383 6.13 -3.68 35.76
N GLY A 384 6.50 -4.49 36.74
CA GLY A 384 5.96 -4.51 38.09
C GLY A 384 7.06 -4.28 39.12
N ALA A 385 6.65 -4.28 40.39
CA ALA A 385 7.56 -4.11 41.51
C ALA A 385 7.43 -5.29 42.48
N VAL A 386 8.51 -5.58 43.20
CA VAL A 386 8.48 -6.51 44.32
C VAL A 386 7.75 -5.84 45.49
N ASP A 387 6.74 -6.53 46.05
CA ASP A 387 6.02 -6.06 47.25
C ASP A 387 6.69 -6.57 48.52
N ARG A 388 6.88 -7.90 48.60
CA ARG A 388 7.53 -8.58 49.71
C ARG A 388 8.04 -9.95 49.30
N LEU A 389 9.03 -10.43 50.03
CA LEU A 389 9.51 -11.80 49.98
C LEU A 389 8.57 -12.72 50.80
N VAL A 390 8.28 -13.92 50.30
CA VAL A 390 7.59 -14.97 51.07
C VAL A 390 8.62 -15.96 51.59
N ASP A 391 9.40 -16.52 50.66
CA ASP A 391 10.47 -17.49 50.93
C ASP A 391 11.69 -17.17 50.04
N GLU A 392 12.82 -17.82 50.25
CA GLU A 392 14.08 -17.63 49.48
C GLU A 392 13.95 -17.88 47.95
N ARG A 393 12.83 -18.47 47.53
CA ARG A 393 12.49 -18.77 46.13
C ARG A 393 11.20 -18.11 45.66
N THR A 394 10.50 -17.40 46.53
CA THR A 394 9.13 -16.92 46.24
C THR A 394 8.98 -15.46 46.62
N ILE A 395 8.52 -14.65 45.69
CA ILE A 395 8.15 -13.25 45.93
C ILE A 395 6.67 -13.01 45.65
N ILE A 396 6.15 -11.95 46.26
CA ILE A 396 4.87 -11.36 45.88
C ILE A 396 5.16 -10.10 45.06
N GLY A 397 4.72 -10.11 43.81
CA GLY A 397 4.76 -8.96 42.92
C GLY A 397 3.51 -8.08 43.03
N LYS A 398 3.67 -6.78 42.82
CA LYS A 398 2.59 -5.79 42.71
C LYS A 398 2.76 -4.94 41.45
N ASN A 399 1.71 -4.20 41.09
CA ASN A 399 1.69 -3.20 40.02
C ASN A 399 1.98 -3.72 38.59
N LEU A 400 2.02 -5.04 38.37
CA LEU A 400 2.14 -5.64 37.03
C LEU A 400 0.79 -5.81 36.32
N PHE A 401 -0.27 -6.08 37.09
CA PHE A 401 -1.62 -6.35 36.60
C PHE A 401 -2.62 -5.34 37.20
N LYS A 402 -3.60 -4.91 36.38
CA LYS A 402 -4.76 -4.15 36.88
C LYS A 402 -5.70 -5.09 37.64
N LYS A 403 -6.49 -4.56 38.59
CA LYS A 403 -7.42 -5.35 39.44
C LYS A 403 -8.35 -6.29 38.65
N ASP A 404 -8.77 -5.89 37.46
CA ASP A 404 -9.70 -6.67 36.61
C ASP A 404 -9.00 -7.62 35.63
N THR A 405 -7.67 -7.80 35.73
CA THR A 405 -6.93 -8.67 34.82
C THR A 405 -7.02 -10.11 35.28
N ASN A 406 -7.48 -11.02 34.42
CA ASN A 406 -7.40 -12.45 34.72
C ASN A 406 -5.92 -12.92 34.70
N ILE A 407 -5.37 -13.17 35.89
CA ILE A 407 -3.98 -13.61 36.11
C ILE A 407 -3.78 -15.07 35.66
N GLU A 408 -4.84 -15.87 35.60
CA GLU A 408 -4.80 -17.30 35.19
C GLU A 408 -4.19 -17.47 33.79
N LYS A 409 -4.39 -16.48 32.91
CA LYS A 409 -3.83 -16.48 31.54
C LYS A 409 -2.32 -16.27 31.48
N PHE A 410 -1.71 -15.86 32.59
CA PHE A 410 -0.28 -15.58 32.72
C PHE A 410 0.42 -16.62 33.60
N LEU A 411 -0.28 -17.65 34.08
CA LEU A 411 0.34 -18.70 34.88
C LEU A 411 1.43 -19.39 34.08
N ARG A 412 2.52 -19.73 34.76
CA ARG A 412 3.74 -20.34 34.21
C ARG A 412 4.52 -19.47 33.23
N MET A 413 4.11 -18.22 32.99
CA MET A 413 4.92 -17.29 32.21
C MET A 413 6.18 -16.89 32.97
N GLU A 414 7.28 -16.82 32.24
CA GLU A 414 8.57 -16.36 32.71
C GLU A 414 8.55 -14.85 33.02
N ILE A 415 9.06 -14.50 34.19
CA ILE A 415 9.32 -13.13 34.61
C ILE A 415 10.81 -13.00 34.91
N ARG A 416 11.40 -11.91 34.43
CA ARG A 416 12.78 -11.56 34.72
C ARG A 416 12.84 -10.48 35.80
N LEU A 417 13.69 -10.67 36.80
CA LEU A 417 14.06 -9.61 37.73
C LEU A 417 15.06 -8.65 37.07
N SER A 418 15.10 -7.39 37.52
CA SER A 418 16.16 -6.45 37.11
C SER A 418 17.57 -6.94 37.43
N THR A 419 17.69 -7.84 38.42
CA THR A 419 18.94 -8.52 38.80
C THR A 419 19.37 -9.61 37.81
N GLY A 420 18.53 -9.92 36.82
CA GLY A 420 18.80 -10.91 35.77
C GLY A 420 18.21 -12.29 36.03
N THR A 421 17.75 -12.60 37.24
CA THR A 421 17.16 -13.90 37.61
C THR A 421 15.82 -14.13 36.93
N ILE A 422 15.56 -15.37 36.52
CA ILE A 422 14.34 -15.78 35.82
C ILE A 422 13.49 -16.63 36.76
N GLY A 423 12.20 -16.30 36.87
CA GLY A 423 11.20 -17.06 37.62
C GLY A 423 9.92 -17.20 36.80
N HIS A 424 8.91 -17.85 37.34
CA HIS A 424 7.61 -18.01 36.69
C HIS A 424 6.44 -17.63 37.60
N ILE A 425 5.35 -17.16 37.01
CA ILE A 425 4.12 -16.80 37.75
C ILE A 425 3.41 -18.08 38.20
N GLU A 426 3.20 -18.23 39.51
CA GLU A 426 2.62 -19.43 40.10
C GLU A 426 1.11 -19.30 40.34
N SER A 427 0.66 -18.18 40.93
CA SER A 427 -0.75 -17.97 41.28
C SER A 427 -1.09 -16.50 41.54
N SER A 428 -2.38 -16.17 41.52
CA SER A 428 -2.90 -14.86 41.99
C SER A 428 -2.85 -14.76 43.51
N PHE A 429 -2.53 -13.59 44.05
CA PHE A 429 -2.45 -13.35 45.49
C PHE A 429 -3.39 -12.21 45.92
N GLY A 430 -4.54 -12.56 46.51
CA GLY A 430 -5.53 -11.60 47.03
C GLY A 430 -6.28 -10.79 45.95
N LYS A 431 -7.01 -9.74 46.37
CA LYS A 431 -7.95 -8.97 45.52
C LYS A 431 -7.36 -7.72 44.83
N ASN A 432 -6.06 -7.45 45.01
CA ASN A 432 -5.42 -6.20 44.56
C ASN A 432 -4.49 -6.39 43.34
N GLY A 433 -4.67 -7.44 42.54
CA GLY A 433 -3.82 -7.71 41.38
C GLY A 433 -2.38 -8.09 41.74
N LYS A 434 -2.13 -8.52 42.99
CA LYS A 434 -0.85 -9.09 43.40
C LYS A 434 -0.77 -10.54 42.93
N PHE A 435 0.44 -11.04 42.75
CA PHE A 435 0.69 -12.37 42.20
C PHE A 435 1.96 -12.95 42.83
N LYS A 436 2.01 -14.28 42.87
CA LYS A 436 3.13 -15.04 43.40
C LYS A 436 4.05 -15.44 42.24
N VAL A 437 5.35 -15.20 42.39
CA VAL A 437 6.37 -15.61 41.41
C VAL A 437 7.36 -16.52 42.10
N TYR A 438 7.62 -17.66 41.48
CA TYR A 438 8.57 -18.65 41.96
C TYR A 438 9.84 -18.64 41.10
N PHE A 439 11.00 -18.64 41.75
CA PHE A 439 12.32 -18.64 41.12
C PHE A 439 13.01 -19.98 41.41
N PRO A 440 13.14 -20.86 40.39
CA PRO A 440 13.79 -22.16 40.56
C PRO A 440 15.23 -22.05 41.09
N SER A 441 15.96 -21.03 40.65
CA SER A 441 17.36 -20.77 41.02
C SER A 441 17.52 -19.89 42.27
N GLY A 442 16.43 -19.56 42.98
CA GLY A 442 16.43 -18.57 44.07
C GLY A 442 16.24 -17.13 43.58
N VAL A 443 15.85 -16.22 44.48
CA VAL A 443 15.53 -14.82 44.13
C VAL A 443 16.81 -13.95 43.98
N GLY A 444 17.95 -14.42 44.50
CA GLY A 444 19.25 -13.74 44.48
C GLY A 444 19.50 -12.89 45.73
N ASP A 445 20.77 -12.79 46.13
CA ASP A 445 21.20 -12.19 47.41
C ASP A 445 20.79 -10.72 47.57
N GLU A 446 20.78 -9.97 46.47
CA GLU A 446 20.37 -8.56 46.46
C GLU A 446 18.90 -8.37 46.86
N VAL A 447 18.01 -9.25 46.36
CA VAL A 447 16.58 -9.19 46.69
C VAL A 447 16.34 -9.66 48.13
N MET A 448 17.13 -10.65 48.58
CA MET A 448 17.10 -11.13 49.98
C MET A 448 17.53 -10.04 50.96
N ALA A 449 18.57 -9.28 50.64
CA ALA A 449 19.05 -8.18 51.49
C ALA A 449 18.03 -7.04 51.59
N LEU A 450 17.34 -6.71 50.49
CA LEU A 450 16.37 -5.61 50.43
C LEU A 450 15.00 -5.97 51.03
N TYR A 451 14.55 -7.22 50.90
CA TYR A 451 13.17 -7.62 51.26
C TYR A 451 13.08 -8.74 52.31
N GLY A 452 14.20 -9.29 52.79
CA GLY A 452 14.26 -10.35 53.80
C GLY A 452 14.06 -9.90 55.25
N GLY A 453 13.60 -8.66 55.48
CA GLY A 453 13.41 -8.09 56.82
C GLY A 453 12.38 -8.85 57.66
N LYS A 454 12.83 -9.39 58.80
CA LYS A 454 12.04 -10.13 59.81
C LYS A 454 10.80 -9.37 60.26
N LYS A 455 9.68 -10.09 60.45
CA LYS A 455 8.51 -9.64 61.22
C LYS A 455 8.95 -9.31 62.66
N GLY A 456 8.70 -8.07 63.08
CA GLY A 456 8.65 -7.64 64.49
C GLY A 456 9.94 -7.03 65.02
N GLY A 457 9.88 -5.74 65.39
CA GLY A 457 10.92 -5.05 66.17
C GLY A 457 11.41 -3.75 65.53
N ASN A 458 11.38 -2.67 66.31
CA ASN A 458 11.82 -1.29 66.08
C ASN A 458 12.75 -1.01 64.88
N LYS A 459 12.37 0.01 64.08
CA LYS A 459 13.28 0.72 63.17
C LYS A 459 14.14 1.68 63.99
N GLU A 460 15.41 1.34 64.16
CA GLU A 460 16.48 2.32 64.25
C GLU A 460 17.35 2.27 62.99
N THR A 461 17.83 3.45 62.65
CA THR A 461 18.40 3.90 61.39
C THR A 461 19.78 3.31 61.08
N GLY A 462 20.03 3.06 59.79
CA GLY A 462 21.39 3.13 59.23
C GLY A 462 21.84 1.92 58.42
N ALA A 463 21.52 1.91 57.12
CA ALA A 463 22.37 1.29 56.10
C ALA A 463 22.00 1.88 54.73
N SER A 464 22.94 2.57 54.09
CA SER A 464 22.78 3.11 52.75
C SER A 464 22.88 1.99 51.72
N SER A 465 21.77 1.57 51.12
CA SER A 465 21.78 0.72 49.94
C SER A 465 21.52 1.58 48.70
N THR A 466 22.57 1.78 47.90
CA THR A 466 22.58 2.40 46.57
C THR A 466 21.89 1.55 45.49
N ALA A 467 21.01 0.61 45.86
CA ALA A 467 20.27 -0.25 44.95
C ALA A 467 18.83 0.25 44.83
N GLY A 468 18.42 0.64 43.62
CA GLY A 468 17.04 1.04 43.33
C GLY A 468 16.03 -0.10 43.56
N PRO A 469 14.72 0.18 43.55
CA PRO A 469 13.70 -0.84 43.73
C PRO A 469 13.80 -1.91 42.63
N VAL A 470 13.83 -3.19 43.04
CA VAL A 470 13.91 -4.33 42.13
C VAL A 470 12.61 -4.43 41.32
N THR A 471 12.75 -4.50 40.00
CA THR A 471 11.60 -4.55 39.08
C THR A 471 11.38 -5.94 38.51
N LEU A 472 10.11 -6.25 38.22
CA LEU A 472 9.67 -7.49 37.57
C LEU A 472 9.28 -7.17 36.14
N VAL A 473 9.99 -7.75 35.18
CA VAL A 473 9.76 -7.55 33.75
C VAL A 473 9.12 -8.81 33.17
N LEU A 474 7.88 -8.67 32.71
CA LEU A 474 7.15 -9.70 31.98
C LEU A 474 7.07 -9.28 30.50
N ARG A 475 7.76 -10.02 29.63
CA ARG A 475 7.72 -9.80 28.17
C ARG A 475 7.02 -10.97 27.50
N PHE A 476 6.00 -10.69 26.69
CA PHE A 476 5.23 -11.73 25.99
C PHE A 476 4.73 -11.25 24.63
N LYS A 477 4.44 -12.20 23.75
CA LYS A 477 3.82 -11.99 22.43
C LYS A 477 2.31 -12.01 22.59
N LYS A 478 1.65 -10.97 22.09
CA LYS A 478 0.19 -10.92 21.96
C LYS A 478 -0.19 -10.99 20.48
N PHE A 479 -0.86 -12.06 20.07
CA PHE A 479 -1.38 -12.18 18.71
C PHE A 479 -2.57 -11.24 18.49
N LEU A 480 -2.61 -10.60 17.32
CA LEU A 480 -3.62 -9.58 17.00
C LEU A 480 -4.97 -10.19 16.67
N TYR A 481 -4.98 -11.32 15.94
CA TYR A 481 -6.18 -11.91 15.34
C TYR A 481 -6.56 -13.28 15.93
N ASP A 482 -5.86 -13.74 16.97
CA ASP A 482 -6.17 -15.01 17.63
C ASP A 482 -7.47 -14.91 18.44
N LYS A 483 -8.43 -15.82 18.18
CA LYS A 483 -9.74 -15.84 18.85
C LYS A 483 -9.62 -16.05 20.36
N GLU A 484 -8.67 -16.89 20.77
CA GLU A 484 -8.41 -17.22 22.18
C GLU A 484 -7.60 -16.14 22.91
N LYS A 485 -7.09 -15.13 22.17
CA LYS A 485 -6.19 -14.09 22.67
C LYS A 485 -5.00 -14.70 23.43
N ARG A 486 -4.44 -15.81 22.93
CA ARG A 486 -3.31 -16.48 23.58
C ARG A 486 -2.13 -15.53 23.67
N MET A 487 -1.48 -15.60 24.81
CA MET A 487 -0.25 -14.87 25.11
C MET A 487 0.84 -15.92 25.20
N VAL A 488 1.90 -15.74 24.43
CA VAL A 488 2.97 -16.73 24.28
C VAL A 488 4.30 -16.06 24.61
N GLN A 489 5.20 -16.81 25.25
CA GLN A 489 6.59 -16.42 25.43
C GLN A 489 7.48 -17.33 24.58
N ASP A 490 8.69 -16.86 24.29
CA ASP A 490 9.64 -17.61 23.48
C ASP A 490 10.24 -18.80 24.22
#